data_AF-A0A842N2U0-F1
#
_entry.id   AF-A0A842N2U0-F1
#
_cell.length_a   1.000
_cell.length_b   1.000
_cell.length_c   1.000
_cell.angle_alpha   90.00
_cell.angle_beta   90.00
_cell.angle_gamma   90.00
#
_symmetry.space_group_name_H-M   'P 1'
#
loop_
_entity.id
_entity.type
_entity.pdbx_description
1 polymer ?
#
loop_
_entity_poly.entity_id
_entity_poly.type
_entity_poly.pdbx_seq_one_letter_code
_entity_poly.pdbx_strand_id
1 'polypeptide(L)'
;MRTGTAGSSVLGTFHADSAQSVMERVVNDIGISPVSFQATDVVVIAGLSKPLGQQKQLRRTTQVAETYKVNEAGDGEELQIGFQDLLTYDPKLDQLVATPILWDSHSKSGSSQKIAKIAKEQNVEYVAALRNIGTRAIIRKILVEGCTMTEQDLTSPEWLVQANNKFWGIGSAIVERDGALSHGKLLEEWLSWFRSEAPDVDLSTIDCTFSGVGLNGLTND
;
A
#
# COMPACT_ATOMS: atom_id res chain seq x y z
N MET A 1 -6.81 -12.02 23.94
CA MET A 1 -5.79 -11.48 23.03
C MET A 1 -5.63 -10.00 23.35
N ARG A 2 -4.45 -9.51 23.75
CA ARG A 2 -4.14 -8.08 23.65
C ARG A 2 -3.74 -7.83 22.19
N THR A 3 -4.69 -7.46 21.34
CA THR A 3 -4.42 -7.18 19.93
C THR A 3 -3.44 -6.01 19.80
N GLY A 4 -2.27 -6.25 19.22
CA GLY A 4 -1.35 -5.22 18.71
C GLY A 4 -0.40 -4.53 19.70
N THR A 5 -0.62 -4.58 21.03
CA THR A 5 0.28 -3.88 21.98
C THR A 5 1.61 -4.61 22.25
N ALA A 6 1.74 -5.88 21.85
CA ALA A 6 2.90 -6.73 22.14
C ALA A 6 3.94 -6.78 21.01
N GLY A 7 3.97 -5.79 20.10
CA GLY A 7 4.97 -5.69 19.03
C GLY A 7 4.87 -6.75 17.94
N SER A 8 3.74 -7.46 17.85
CA SER A 8 3.47 -8.47 16.82
C SER A 8 2.50 -7.93 15.77
N SER A 9 2.75 -8.20 14.50
CA SER A 9 1.78 -7.94 13.43
C SER A 9 0.63 -8.93 13.50
N VAL A 10 -0.60 -8.43 13.49
CA VAL A 10 -1.82 -9.25 13.54
C VAL A 10 -2.67 -8.92 12.33
N LEU A 11 -3.19 -9.96 11.68
CA LEU A 11 -4.15 -9.85 10.58
C LEU A 11 -5.42 -10.60 10.97
N GLY A 12 -6.55 -10.10 10.53
CA GLY A 12 -7.86 -10.72 10.78
C GLY A 12 -8.86 -10.31 9.71
N THR A 13 -9.95 -11.06 9.60
CA THR A 13 -11.02 -10.79 8.66
C THR A 13 -12.31 -10.51 9.41
N PHE A 14 -13.01 -9.46 9.01
CA PHE A 14 -14.34 -9.14 9.50
C PHE A 14 -15.30 -9.06 8.33
N HIS A 15 -16.54 -9.49 8.53
CA HIS A 15 -17.58 -9.29 7.53
C HIS A 15 -18.12 -7.87 7.70
N ALA A 16 -17.69 -6.93 6.88
CA ALA A 16 -18.12 -5.53 6.94
C ALA A 16 -17.97 -4.91 5.56
N ASP A 17 -18.71 -3.84 5.28
CA ASP A 17 -18.72 -3.13 4.01
C ASP A 17 -18.02 -1.76 4.07
N SER A 18 -17.57 -1.34 5.25
CA SER A 18 -16.77 -0.13 5.47
C SER A 18 -15.81 -0.28 6.65
N ALA A 19 -14.76 0.55 6.70
CA ALA A 19 -13.85 0.58 7.85
C ALA A 19 -14.55 0.95 9.17
N GLN A 20 -15.53 1.86 9.11
CA GLN A 20 -16.39 2.21 10.23
C GLN A 20 -17.18 0.99 10.74
N SER A 21 -17.78 0.23 9.82
CA SER A 21 -18.54 -0.98 10.18
C SER A 21 -17.65 -2.09 10.75
N VAL A 22 -16.37 -2.17 10.35
CA VAL A 22 -15.41 -3.05 11.03
C VAL A 22 -15.26 -2.65 12.50
N MET A 23 -15.08 -1.35 12.78
CA MET A 23 -14.99 -0.87 14.16
C MET A 23 -16.26 -1.15 14.96
N GLU A 24 -17.44 -0.88 14.40
CA GLU A 24 -18.72 -1.15 15.05
C GLU A 24 -18.84 -2.63 15.44
N ARG A 25 -18.46 -3.54 14.54
CA ARG A 25 -18.46 -4.99 14.84
C ARG A 25 -17.47 -5.37 15.92
N VAL A 26 -16.26 -4.81 15.88
CA VAL A 26 -15.24 -5.13 16.88
C VAL A 26 -15.58 -4.56 18.25
N VAL A 27 -16.06 -3.31 18.28
CA VAL A 27 -16.30 -2.58 19.52
C VAL A 27 -17.65 -2.92 20.12
N ASN A 28 -18.71 -2.84 19.32
CA ASN A 28 -20.09 -2.97 19.83
C ASN A 28 -20.54 -4.44 19.85
N ASP A 29 -20.32 -5.18 18.76
CA ASP A 29 -20.83 -6.57 18.68
C ASP A 29 -19.97 -7.55 19.48
N ILE A 30 -18.63 -7.45 19.38
CA ILE A 30 -17.69 -8.34 20.07
C ILE A 30 -17.34 -7.83 21.48
N GLY A 31 -17.51 -6.52 21.74
CA GLY A 31 -17.20 -5.93 23.04
C GLY A 31 -15.71 -5.66 23.28
N ILE A 32 -14.91 -5.51 22.23
CA ILE A 32 -13.50 -5.10 22.37
C ILE A 32 -13.44 -3.60 22.63
N SER A 33 -12.66 -3.16 23.63
CA SER A 33 -12.60 -1.73 23.94
C SER A 33 -12.07 -0.89 22.75
N PRO A 34 -12.58 0.34 22.53
CA PRO A 34 -12.05 1.24 21.52
C PRO A 34 -10.54 1.43 21.64
N VAL A 35 -10.03 1.55 22.87
CA VAL A 35 -8.59 1.65 23.17
C VAL A 35 -7.80 0.47 22.59
N SER A 36 -8.35 -0.74 22.58
CA SER A 36 -7.70 -1.91 21.97
C SER A 36 -7.80 -1.88 20.44
N PHE A 37 -8.92 -1.40 19.90
CA PHE A 37 -9.10 -1.26 18.46
C PHE A 37 -8.13 -0.24 17.83
N GLN A 38 -7.71 0.79 18.59
CA GLN A 38 -6.71 1.78 18.18
C GLN A 38 -5.38 1.16 17.70
N ALA A 39 -5.06 -0.07 18.13
CA ALA A 39 -3.88 -0.78 17.66
C ALA A 39 -3.99 -1.29 16.21
N THR A 40 -5.19 -1.27 15.61
CA THR A 40 -5.40 -1.56 14.19
C THR A 40 -4.82 -0.41 13.37
N ASP A 41 -3.90 -0.66 12.44
CA ASP A 41 -3.31 0.39 11.63
C ASP A 41 -4.10 0.70 10.34
N VAL A 42 -4.53 -0.35 9.64
CA VAL A 42 -5.16 -0.26 8.32
C VAL A 42 -6.33 -1.23 8.25
N VAL A 43 -7.40 -0.82 7.58
CA VAL A 43 -8.55 -1.65 7.22
C VAL A 43 -8.67 -1.67 5.70
N VAL A 44 -8.77 -2.88 5.13
CA VAL A 44 -8.98 -3.09 3.69
C VAL A 44 -10.35 -3.71 3.50
N ILE A 45 -11.21 -3.06 2.72
CA ILE A 45 -12.55 -3.55 2.40
C ILE A 45 -12.53 -4.17 1.02
N ALA A 46 -12.98 -5.42 0.94
CA ALA A 46 -13.28 -6.10 -0.31
C ALA A 46 -14.80 -6.26 -0.45
N GLY A 47 -15.36 -5.73 -1.53
CA GLY A 47 -16.79 -5.71 -1.78
C GLY A 47 -17.15 -6.13 -3.20
N LEU A 48 -18.47 -6.20 -3.46
CA LEU A 48 -19.00 -6.37 -4.80
C LEU A 48 -19.26 -5.00 -5.43
N SER A 49 -18.76 -4.80 -6.64
CA SER A 49 -19.02 -3.59 -7.43
C SER A 49 -19.49 -3.94 -8.83
N LYS A 50 -20.18 -2.99 -9.48
CA LYS A 50 -20.63 -3.06 -10.88
C LYS A 50 -19.84 -2.06 -11.72
N PRO A 51 -18.57 -2.36 -12.05
CA PRO A 51 -17.73 -1.45 -12.82
C PRO A 51 -18.31 -1.15 -14.19
N LEU A 52 -18.02 0.05 -14.70
CA LEU A 52 -18.29 0.47 -16.09
C LEU A 52 -19.77 0.29 -16.51
N GLY A 53 -20.70 0.35 -15.55
CA GLY A 53 -22.13 0.14 -15.81
C GLY A 53 -22.53 -1.31 -16.14
N GLN A 54 -21.65 -2.28 -15.91
CA GLN A 54 -21.94 -3.68 -16.18
C GLN A 54 -22.99 -4.25 -15.21
N GLN A 55 -23.84 -5.17 -15.67
CA GLN A 55 -24.78 -5.86 -14.80
C GLN A 55 -24.07 -6.81 -13.82
N LYS A 56 -22.96 -7.43 -14.27
CA LYS A 56 -22.18 -8.40 -13.49
C LYS A 56 -21.49 -7.71 -12.32
N GLN A 57 -21.67 -8.27 -11.13
CA GLN A 57 -20.91 -7.86 -9.96
C GLN A 57 -19.52 -8.52 -9.98
N LEU A 58 -18.49 -7.71 -9.78
CA LEU A 58 -17.10 -8.16 -9.65
C LEU A 58 -16.60 -7.86 -8.23
N ARG A 59 -15.77 -8.75 -7.69
CA ARG A 59 -15.08 -8.51 -6.42
C ARG A 59 -13.98 -7.49 -6.64
N ARG A 60 -13.94 -6.47 -5.79
CA ARG A 60 -12.98 -5.37 -5.81
C ARG A 60 -12.59 -4.99 -4.40
N THR A 61 -11.35 -4.56 -4.21
CA THR A 61 -11.00 -3.74 -3.06
C THR A 61 -11.70 -2.40 -3.25
N THR A 62 -12.59 -2.04 -2.33
CA THR A 62 -13.41 -0.82 -2.43
C THR A 62 -12.84 0.34 -1.61
N GLN A 63 -12.10 0.02 -0.55
CA GLN A 63 -11.54 0.99 0.39
C GLN A 63 -10.25 0.43 1.01
N VAL A 64 -9.23 1.27 1.10
CA VAL A 64 -8.07 1.06 1.99
C VAL A 64 -7.99 2.29 2.89
N ALA A 65 -8.31 2.11 4.16
CA ALA A 65 -8.35 3.20 5.14
C ALA A 65 -7.32 2.95 6.23
N GLU A 66 -6.67 4.01 6.71
CA GLU A 66 -5.91 3.95 7.95
C GLU A 66 -6.73 4.48 9.12
N THR A 67 -6.42 3.99 10.31
CA THR A 67 -6.98 4.51 11.55
C THR A 67 -6.17 5.72 12.03
N TYR A 68 -6.86 6.68 12.65
CA TYR A 68 -6.21 7.76 13.36
C TYR A 68 -6.94 8.10 14.65
N LYS A 69 -6.26 8.77 15.58
CA LYS A 69 -6.87 9.26 16.82
C LYS A 69 -7.57 10.58 16.54
N VAL A 70 -8.87 10.68 16.85
CA VAL A 70 -9.61 11.94 16.71
C VAL A 70 -9.37 12.84 17.91
N ASN A 71 -9.37 12.26 19.12
CA ASN A 71 -9.05 12.93 20.38
C ASN A 71 -8.03 12.12 21.19
N GLU A 72 -7.40 12.79 22.17
CA GLU A 72 -6.75 12.09 23.27
C GLU A 72 -7.81 11.67 24.29
N ALA A 73 -7.69 10.47 24.87
CA ALA A 73 -8.57 10.04 25.95
C ALA A 73 -8.23 10.86 27.20
N GLY A 74 -8.95 11.97 27.41
CA GLY A 74 -8.88 12.81 28.61
C GLY A 74 -9.90 12.40 29.67
N ASP A 75 -9.83 13.03 30.85
CA ASP A 75 -10.72 12.75 31.99
C ASP A 75 -12.20 12.93 31.63
N GLY A 76 -12.87 11.82 31.27
CA GLY A 76 -14.31 11.73 31.02
C GLY A 76 -14.74 11.64 29.56
N GLU A 77 -13.82 11.74 28.58
CA GLU A 77 -14.15 11.58 27.16
C GLU A 77 -13.82 10.17 26.65
N GLU A 78 -14.76 9.56 25.93
CA GLU A 78 -14.49 8.29 25.23
C GLU A 78 -13.52 8.53 24.07
N LEU A 79 -12.54 7.63 23.94
CA LEU A 79 -11.60 7.63 22.82
C LEU A 79 -12.37 7.45 21.50
N GLN A 80 -12.22 8.44 20.61
CA GLN A 80 -12.76 8.40 19.26
C GLN A 80 -11.67 8.02 18.25
N ILE A 81 -11.99 7.02 17.44
CA ILE A 81 -11.12 6.53 16.37
C ILE A 81 -11.76 6.93 15.05
N GLY A 82 -10.95 7.60 14.23
CA GLY A 82 -11.34 8.04 12.91
C GLY A 82 -10.71 7.15 11.84
N PHE A 83 -11.25 7.26 10.64
CA PHE A 83 -10.73 6.60 9.45
C PHE A 83 -10.48 7.63 8.36
N GLN A 84 -9.33 7.52 7.71
CA GLN A 84 -9.05 8.29 6.51
C GLN A 84 -8.64 7.34 5.39
N ASP A 85 -9.28 7.51 4.24
CA ASP A 85 -9.06 6.63 3.09
C ASP A 85 -7.76 7.00 2.41
N LEU A 86 -6.85 6.04 2.28
CA LEU A 86 -5.64 6.14 1.46
C LEU A 86 -5.98 5.89 -0.01
N LEU A 87 -6.89 4.94 -0.24
CA LEU A 87 -7.31 4.50 -1.57
C LEU A 87 -8.82 4.25 -1.58
N THR A 88 -9.51 4.75 -2.59
CA THR A 88 -10.95 4.51 -2.83
C THR A 88 -11.18 3.97 -4.22
N TYR A 89 -12.14 3.07 -4.37
CA TYR A 89 -12.45 2.50 -5.67
C TYR A 89 -13.38 3.39 -6.47
N ASP A 90 -13.02 3.68 -7.73
CA ASP A 90 -13.88 4.36 -8.69
C ASP A 90 -14.52 3.34 -9.66
N PRO A 91 -15.84 3.08 -9.55
CA PRO A 91 -16.55 2.17 -10.45
C PRO A 91 -16.57 2.63 -11.92
N LYS A 92 -16.37 3.92 -12.18
CA LYS A 92 -16.33 4.47 -13.56
C LYS A 92 -15.01 4.17 -14.25
N LEU A 93 -13.94 4.00 -13.49
CA LEU A 93 -12.62 3.65 -14.01
C LEU A 93 -12.30 2.15 -13.85
N ASP A 94 -13.07 1.44 -13.02
CA ASP A 94 -12.75 0.07 -12.56
C ASP A 94 -11.36 0.01 -11.91
N GLN A 95 -11.03 1.02 -11.11
CA GLN A 95 -9.70 1.20 -10.54
C GLN A 95 -9.76 1.67 -9.09
N LEU A 96 -8.74 1.28 -8.34
CA LEU A 96 -8.46 1.82 -7.02
C LEU A 96 -7.63 3.11 -7.18
N VAL A 97 -8.14 4.22 -6.65
CA VAL A 97 -7.60 5.57 -6.85
C VAL A 97 -7.01 6.09 -5.55
N ALA A 98 -5.81 6.67 -5.63
CA ALA A 98 -5.17 7.33 -4.50
C ALA A 98 -5.94 8.59 -4.09
N THR A 99 -6.17 8.75 -2.80
CA THR A 99 -6.73 10.00 -2.25
C THR A 99 -5.61 10.99 -1.92
N PRO A 100 -5.94 12.27 -1.72
CA PRO A 100 -4.98 13.27 -1.18
C PRO A 100 -4.35 12.88 0.17
N ILE A 101 -4.97 11.98 0.93
CA ILE A 101 -4.40 11.48 2.19
C ILE A 101 -3.14 10.67 1.91
N LEU A 102 -3.18 9.80 0.90
CA LEU A 102 -2.00 9.06 0.46
C LEU A 102 -1.01 9.99 -0.26
N TRP A 103 -1.50 10.69 -1.29
CA TRP A 103 -0.70 11.57 -2.13
C TRP A 103 -1.57 12.53 -2.95
N ASP A 104 -1.30 13.83 -2.82
CA ASP A 104 -1.83 14.87 -3.70
C ASP A 104 -0.75 15.35 -4.66
N SER A 105 -0.99 15.15 -5.96
CA SER A 105 -0.08 15.53 -7.03
C SER A 105 0.15 17.05 -7.15
N HIS A 106 -0.81 17.87 -6.72
CA HIS A 106 -0.72 19.33 -6.83
C HIS A 106 0.16 19.90 -5.72
N SER A 107 -0.13 19.54 -4.47
CA SER A 107 0.67 19.96 -3.31
C SER A 107 1.96 19.16 -3.15
N LYS A 108 2.11 18.04 -3.89
CA LYS A 108 3.22 17.07 -3.78
C LYS A 108 3.44 16.62 -2.34
N SER A 109 2.33 16.35 -1.65
CA SER A 109 2.32 15.99 -0.23
C SER A 109 1.28 14.91 0.06
N GLY A 110 1.42 14.24 1.19
CA GLY A 110 0.42 13.33 1.73
C GLY A 110 0.32 13.51 3.24
N SER A 111 -0.78 13.06 3.82
CA SER A 111 -1.11 13.26 5.25
C SER A 111 -1.37 11.95 6.00
N SER A 112 -1.04 10.81 5.41
CA SER A 112 -1.07 9.51 6.10
C SER A 112 -0.21 9.53 7.35
N GLN A 113 -0.83 9.32 8.51
CA GLN A 113 -0.14 9.24 9.79
C GLN A 113 0.68 7.96 9.88
N LYS A 114 0.22 6.85 9.26
CA LYS A 114 0.94 5.57 9.27
C LYS A 114 2.20 5.63 8.41
N ILE A 115 2.12 6.21 7.21
CA ILE A 115 3.30 6.41 6.36
C ILE A 115 4.26 7.41 7.01
N ALA A 116 3.77 8.51 7.59
CA ALA A 116 4.61 9.46 8.32
C ALA A 116 5.34 8.81 9.51
N LYS A 117 4.66 7.91 10.25
CA LYS A 117 5.27 7.13 11.34
C LYS A 117 6.39 6.22 10.81
N ILE A 118 6.14 5.48 9.73
CA ILE A 118 7.15 4.61 9.09
C ILE A 118 8.35 5.43 8.61
N ALA A 119 8.09 6.57 7.95
CA ALA A 119 9.13 7.47 7.47
C ALA A 119 10.03 7.93 8.63
N LYS A 120 9.43 8.34 9.75
CA LYS A 120 10.15 8.71 10.97
C LYS A 120 10.97 7.56 11.55
N GLU A 121 10.41 6.35 11.65
CA GLU A 121 11.11 5.16 12.16
C GLU A 121 12.30 4.78 11.28
N GLN A 122 12.22 5.05 9.98
CA GLN A 122 13.29 4.82 9.01
C GLN A 122 14.23 6.03 8.84
N ASN A 123 14.01 7.13 9.57
CA ASN A 123 14.75 8.38 9.45
C ASN A 123 14.78 8.94 8.01
N VAL A 124 13.64 8.87 7.32
CA VAL A 124 13.46 9.43 5.98
C VAL A 124 12.25 10.37 5.92
N GLU A 125 12.21 11.20 4.89
CA GLU A 125 11.05 12.05 4.60
C GLU A 125 9.85 11.23 4.13
N TYR A 126 8.63 11.74 4.33
CA TYR A 126 7.39 11.10 3.87
C TYR A 126 7.44 10.72 2.39
N VAL A 127 7.94 11.64 1.55
CA VAL A 127 8.05 11.43 0.09
C VAL A 127 8.99 10.27 -0.23
N ALA A 128 10.06 10.08 0.54
CA ALA A 128 10.97 8.94 0.36
C ALA A 128 10.30 7.61 0.74
N ALA A 129 9.53 7.58 1.82
CA ALA A 129 8.71 6.41 2.17
C ALA A 129 7.67 6.10 1.07
N LEU A 130 7.06 7.13 0.49
CA LEU A 130 6.11 6.96 -0.61
C LEU A 130 6.79 6.47 -1.90
N ARG A 131 8.00 6.96 -2.22
CA ARG A 131 8.83 6.42 -3.33
C ARG A 131 9.14 4.95 -3.11
N ASN A 132 9.41 4.53 -1.87
CA ASN A 132 9.63 3.12 -1.55
C ASN A 132 8.39 2.27 -1.88
N ILE A 133 7.20 2.73 -1.42
CA ILE A 133 5.91 2.10 -1.71
C ILE A 133 5.67 2.03 -3.22
N GLY A 134 5.85 3.15 -3.93
CA GLY A 134 5.66 3.25 -5.37
C GLY A 134 6.60 2.34 -6.16
N THR A 135 7.88 2.26 -5.75
CA THR A 135 8.88 1.40 -6.41
C THR A 135 8.49 -0.07 -6.28
N ARG A 136 8.02 -0.47 -5.09
CA ARG A 136 7.48 -1.81 -4.86
C ARG A 136 6.20 -2.06 -5.65
N ALA A 137 5.32 -1.07 -5.76
CA ALA A 137 4.11 -1.18 -6.57
C ALA A 137 4.45 -1.37 -8.06
N ILE A 138 5.44 -0.65 -8.58
CA ILE A 138 5.93 -0.80 -9.97
C ILE A 138 6.47 -2.22 -10.17
N ILE A 139 7.31 -2.71 -9.26
CA ILE A 139 7.83 -4.08 -9.29
C ILE A 139 6.67 -5.10 -9.32
N ARG A 140 5.66 -4.94 -8.46
CA ARG A 140 4.50 -5.85 -8.42
C ARG A 140 3.68 -5.79 -9.71
N LYS A 141 3.50 -4.60 -10.28
CA LYS A 141 2.83 -4.39 -11.58
C LYS A 141 3.57 -5.15 -12.69
N ILE A 142 4.89 -5.03 -12.75
CA ILE A 142 5.74 -5.75 -13.71
C ILE A 142 5.56 -7.26 -13.61
N LEU A 143 5.58 -7.82 -12.40
CA LEU A 143 5.40 -9.27 -12.21
C LEU A 143 4.01 -9.73 -12.65
N VAL A 144 2.95 -8.99 -12.30
CA VAL A 144 1.56 -9.33 -12.65
C VAL A 144 1.31 -9.21 -14.16
N GLU A 145 1.71 -8.08 -14.77
CA GLU A 145 1.52 -7.87 -16.20
C GLU A 145 2.43 -8.79 -17.03
N GLY A 146 3.64 -9.06 -16.55
CA GLY A 146 4.58 -10.01 -17.17
C GLY A 146 4.03 -11.43 -17.26
N CYS A 147 3.24 -11.90 -16.28
CA CYS A 147 2.57 -13.21 -16.36
C CYS A 147 1.62 -13.36 -17.56
N THR A 148 1.20 -12.24 -18.18
CA THR A 148 0.37 -12.29 -19.39
C THR A 148 1.18 -12.45 -20.68
N MET A 149 2.51 -12.30 -20.59
CA MET A 149 3.45 -12.31 -21.71
C MET A 149 4.30 -13.58 -21.76
N THR A 150 4.32 -14.36 -20.69
CA THR A 150 5.11 -15.60 -20.57
C THR A 150 4.28 -16.70 -19.91
N GLU A 151 4.71 -17.96 -20.08
CA GLU A 151 4.13 -19.10 -19.39
C GLU A 151 4.62 -19.23 -17.93
N GLN A 152 5.62 -18.42 -17.53
CA GLN A 152 6.13 -18.41 -16.16
C GLN A 152 5.16 -17.72 -15.20
N ASP A 153 4.95 -18.33 -14.04
CA ASP A 153 4.26 -17.67 -12.92
C ASP A 153 5.24 -16.79 -12.13
N LEU A 154 5.37 -15.54 -12.57
CA LEU A 154 6.18 -14.51 -11.91
C LEU A 154 5.58 -14.04 -10.58
N THR A 155 4.38 -14.51 -10.23
CA THR A 155 3.71 -14.25 -8.94
C THR A 155 3.83 -15.41 -7.96
N SER A 156 4.51 -16.50 -8.35
CA SER A 156 4.83 -17.62 -7.47
C SER A 156 5.66 -17.18 -6.26
N PRO A 157 5.52 -17.86 -5.09
CA PRO A 157 6.28 -17.53 -3.88
C PRO A 157 7.79 -17.40 -4.13
N GLU A 158 8.36 -18.27 -4.96
CA GLU A 158 9.77 -18.29 -5.31
C GLU A 158 10.18 -16.98 -6.01
N TRP A 159 9.44 -16.58 -7.05
CA TRP A 159 9.68 -15.33 -7.76
C TRP A 159 9.48 -14.11 -6.86
N LEU A 160 8.45 -14.11 -6.01
CA LEU A 160 8.19 -12.99 -5.10
C LEU A 160 9.31 -12.82 -4.07
N VAL A 161 9.86 -13.91 -3.55
CA VAL A 161 11.01 -13.89 -2.64
C VAL A 161 12.25 -13.39 -3.37
N GLN A 162 12.54 -13.93 -4.56
CA GLN A 162 13.70 -13.53 -5.35
C GLN A 162 13.65 -12.03 -5.71
N ALA A 163 12.52 -11.55 -6.23
CA ALA A 163 12.30 -10.14 -6.58
C ALA A 163 12.47 -9.21 -5.37
N ASN A 164 11.92 -9.59 -4.21
CA ASN A 164 12.02 -8.81 -2.98
C ASN A 164 13.45 -8.81 -2.42
N ASN A 165 14.15 -9.95 -2.45
CA ASN A 165 15.55 -10.03 -2.03
C ASN A 165 16.44 -9.17 -2.93
N LYS A 166 16.17 -9.15 -4.24
CA LYS A 166 16.91 -8.29 -5.17
C LYS A 166 16.66 -6.81 -4.87
N PHE A 167 15.41 -6.40 -4.63
CA PHE A 167 15.07 -5.04 -4.22
C PHE A 167 15.90 -4.59 -3.00
N TRP A 168 15.96 -5.42 -1.96
CA TRP A 168 16.73 -5.10 -0.76
C TRP A 168 18.25 -5.10 -1.01
N GLY A 169 18.77 -6.10 -1.72
CA GLY A 169 20.20 -6.20 -2.00
C GLY A 169 20.72 -5.01 -2.82
N ILE A 170 19.99 -4.59 -3.85
CA ILE A 170 20.30 -3.40 -4.64
C ILE A 170 20.24 -2.15 -3.75
N GLY A 171 19.17 -2.00 -2.96
CA GLY A 171 19.03 -0.85 -2.06
C GLY A 171 20.19 -0.73 -1.07
N SER A 172 20.61 -1.84 -0.46
CA SER A 172 21.78 -1.87 0.43
C SER A 172 23.07 -1.49 -0.29
N ALA A 173 23.31 -2.02 -1.50
CA ALA A 173 24.48 -1.69 -2.30
C ALA A 173 24.52 -0.20 -2.70
N ILE A 174 23.37 0.39 -3.03
CA ILE A 174 23.26 1.83 -3.33
C ILE A 174 23.59 2.66 -2.09
N VAL A 175 23.05 2.31 -0.92
CA VAL A 175 23.35 3.04 0.33
C VAL A 175 24.83 2.95 0.69
N GLU A 176 25.45 1.78 0.53
CA GLU A 176 26.88 1.59 0.80
C GLU A 176 27.76 2.42 -0.14
N ARG A 177 27.40 2.48 -1.42
CA ARG A 177 28.15 3.18 -2.47
C ARG A 177 27.94 4.70 -2.44
N ASP A 178 26.70 5.14 -2.26
CA ASP A 178 26.28 6.53 -2.50
C ASP A 178 25.93 7.27 -1.18
N GLY A 179 25.88 6.57 -0.04
CA GLY A 179 25.57 7.13 1.28
C GLY A 179 24.07 7.39 1.54
N ALA A 180 23.23 7.25 0.53
CA ALA A 180 21.78 7.39 0.63
C ALA A 180 21.07 6.51 -0.41
N LEU A 181 19.84 6.10 -0.11
CA LEU A 181 19.03 5.31 -1.04
C LEU A 181 18.44 6.22 -2.14
N SER A 182 18.73 5.92 -3.40
CA SER A 182 17.98 6.44 -4.55
C SER A 182 17.05 5.37 -5.11
N HIS A 183 15.76 5.65 -5.09
CA HIS A 183 14.71 4.79 -5.66
C HIS A 183 14.76 4.75 -7.18
N GLY A 184 15.16 5.85 -7.83
CA GLY A 184 15.37 5.90 -9.27
C GLY A 184 16.44 4.90 -9.71
N LYS A 185 17.63 4.96 -9.09
CA LYS A 185 18.73 4.01 -9.35
C LYS A 185 18.34 2.58 -8.98
N LEU A 186 17.64 2.40 -7.84
CA LEU A 186 17.18 1.07 -7.41
C LEU A 186 16.30 0.44 -8.48
N LEU A 187 15.30 1.18 -8.97
CA LEU A 187 14.38 0.67 -9.99
C LEU A 187 15.12 0.35 -11.30
N GLU A 188 16.04 1.21 -11.73
CA GLU A 188 16.86 0.98 -12.93
C GLU A 188 17.70 -0.31 -12.81
N GLU A 189 18.45 -0.46 -11.71
CA GLU A 189 19.26 -1.65 -11.44
C GLU A 189 18.39 -2.91 -11.29
N TRP A 190 17.18 -2.79 -10.70
CA TRP A 190 16.23 -3.89 -10.56
C TRP A 190 15.65 -4.31 -11.91
N LEU A 191 15.27 -3.36 -12.76
CA LEU A 191 14.76 -3.63 -14.12
C LEU A 191 15.83 -4.30 -14.99
N SER A 192 17.09 -3.87 -14.87
CA SER A 192 18.22 -4.50 -15.55
C SER A 192 18.37 -5.97 -15.17
N TRP A 193 18.31 -6.27 -13.86
CA TRP A 193 18.31 -7.65 -13.37
C TRP A 193 17.09 -8.44 -13.85
N PHE A 194 15.89 -7.86 -13.78
CA PHE A 194 14.68 -8.55 -14.19
C PHE A 194 14.70 -8.94 -15.67
N ARG A 195 15.23 -8.07 -16.55
CA ARG A 195 15.43 -8.39 -17.99
C ARG A 195 16.33 -9.59 -18.22
N SER A 196 17.32 -9.83 -17.36
CA SER A 196 18.17 -11.02 -17.50
C SER A 196 17.50 -12.31 -17.03
N GLU A 197 16.61 -12.24 -16.04
CA GLU A 197 15.94 -13.42 -15.48
C GLU A 197 14.67 -13.79 -16.25
N ALA A 198 13.94 -12.79 -16.76
CA ALA A 198 12.70 -12.94 -17.51
C ALA A 198 12.76 -12.18 -18.86
N PRO A 199 13.63 -12.60 -19.80
CA PRO A 199 13.87 -11.89 -21.05
C PRO A 199 12.64 -11.84 -21.98
N ASP A 200 11.68 -12.75 -21.81
CA ASP A 200 10.45 -12.81 -22.60
C ASP A 200 9.41 -11.74 -22.19
N VAL A 201 9.61 -11.06 -21.06
CA VAL A 201 8.72 -9.98 -20.62
C VAL A 201 9.12 -8.66 -21.28
N ASP A 202 8.28 -8.18 -22.21
CA ASP A 202 8.48 -6.89 -22.86
C ASP A 202 8.10 -5.71 -21.96
N LEU A 203 9.06 -5.26 -21.16
CA LEU A 203 8.92 -4.10 -20.28
C LEU A 203 8.55 -2.79 -20.99
N SER A 204 8.73 -2.68 -22.31
CA SER A 204 8.36 -1.46 -23.04
C SER A 204 6.84 -1.25 -23.12
N THR A 205 6.08 -2.32 -22.88
CA THR A 205 4.61 -2.29 -22.85
C THR A 205 4.04 -2.00 -21.46
N ILE A 206 4.88 -1.99 -20.42
CA ILE A 206 4.48 -1.80 -19.02
C ILE A 206 4.86 -0.39 -18.58
N ASP A 207 3.87 0.39 -18.11
CA ASP A 207 4.14 1.68 -17.50
C ASP A 207 4.84 1.50 -16.14
N CYS A 208 6.16 1.60 -16.15
CA CYS A 208 7.04 1.46 -14.98
C CYS A 208 7.26 2.79 -14.24
N THR A 209 6.36 3.76 -14.38
CA THR A 209 6.44 5.05 -13.69
C THR A 209 5.57 5.08 -12.42
N PHE A 210 5.79 6.07 -11.56
CA PHE A 210 4.91 6.29 -10.40
C PHE A 210 3.47 6.62 -10.83
N SER A 211 3.27 7.30 -11.96
CA SER A 211 1.94 7.53 -12.54
C SER A 211 1.26 6.22 -12.94
N GLY A 212 2.03 5.27 -13.48
CA GLY A 212 1.55 3.92 -13.85
C GLY A 212 1.03 3.08 -12.69
N VAL A 213 1.32 3.49 -11.45
CA VAL A 213 0.82 2.89 -10.20
C VAL A 213 -0.06 3.85 -9.39
N GLY A 214 -0.58 4.91 -10.02
CA GLY A 214 -1.54 5.83 -9.41
C GLY A 214 -0.95 6.94 -8.52
N LEU A 215 0.38 7.08 -8.48
CA LEU A 215 1.09 8.12 -7.74
C LEU A 215 1.51 9.27 -8.67
N ASN A 216 0.53 9.90 -9.31
CA ASN A 216 0.76 10.97 -10.28
C ASN A 216 1.58 12.13 -9.70
N GLY A 217 2.55 12.64 -10.46
CA GLY A 217 3.38 13.77 -10.06
C GLY A 217 4.45 13.45 -9.01
N LEU A 218 4.51 12.22 -8.50
CA LEU A 218 5.65 11.74 -7.71
C LEU A 218 6.83 11.50 -8.67
N THR A 219 7.97 12.10 -8.37
CA THR A 219 9.19 11.97 -9.19
C THR A 219 10.21 11.10 -8.48
N ASN A 220 11.14 10.53 -9.26
CA ASN A 220 12.36 9.94 -8.72
C ASN A 220 13.14 10.98 -7.88
N ASP A 221 13.98 10.45 -7.00
CA ASP A 221 14.96 11.19 -6.20
C ASP A 221 16.27 11.44 -6.96
#